data_AF-A0A1G2Q5R4-F1
#
_entry.id   AF-A0A1G2Q5R4-F1
#
_cell.length_a   1.000
_cell.length_b   1.000
_cell.length_c   1.000
_cell.angle_alpha   90.00
_cell.angle_beta   90.00
_cell.angle_gamma   90.00
#
_symmetry.space_group_name_H-M   'P 1'
#
loop_
_entity.id
_entity.type
_entity.pdbx_description
1 polymer ?
#
loop_
_entity_poly.entity_id
_entity_poly.type
_entity_poly.pdbx_seq_one_letter_code
_entity_poly.pdbx_strand_id
1 'polypeptide(L)'
;MIASFQKAIDLDPTNPALVTELGKAYLVSASRKQQLAQQATDEEKGKLEAEASQQLTLAQEQFSRAISLKADYSPAHFQEVVALELQGKFTEAIDKLERLRQSIPQDIDVLYELGSLAYNTSDYNKAEEAFVTITALVPNHSNAHFSLSLVYQKKGETDKAITELEKVLELNPGNEQVTKLLDDLKAGKTEEPTAPETPQP
;
A
#
# COMPACT_ATOMS: atom_id res chain seq x y z
N MET A 1 2.27 11.00 22.06
CA MET A 1 1.40 10.18 21.20
C MET A 1 1.34 8.74 21.70
N ILE A 2 2.40 7.93 21.60
CA ILE A 2 2.43 6.52 22.08
C ILE A 2 1.93 6.36 23.54
N ALA A 3 2.48 7.13 24.49
CA ALA A 3 2.07 7.07 25.90
C ALA A 3 0.59 7.43 26.13
N SER A 4 0.02 8.29 25.27
CA SER A 4 -1.39 8.68 25.33
C SER A 4 -2.29 7.51 24.89
N PHE A 5 -1.90 6.80 23.83
CA PHE A 5 -2.62 5.60 23.40
C PHE A 5 -2.49 4.45 24.42
N GLN A 6 -1.32 4.27 25.03
CA GLN A 6 -1.16 3.27 26.08
C GLN A 6 -2.14 3.52 27.24
N LYS A 7 -2.24 4.77 27.71
CA LYS A 7 -3.19 5.14 28.76
C LYS A 7 -4.64 4.94 28.33
N ALA A 8 -4.98 5.19 27.07
CA ALA A 8 -6.33 4.93 26.55
C ALA A 8 -6.63 3.42 26.50
N ILE A 9 -5.66 2.59 26.12
CA ILE A 9 -5.78 1.12 26.13
C ILE A 9 -5.93 0.59 27.55
N ASP A 10 -5.25 1.17 28.54
CA ASP A 10 -5.41 0.75 29.93
C ASP A 10 -6.85 0.98 30.44
N LEU A 11 -7.56 1.97 29.88
CA LEU A 11 -8.97 2.24 30.18
C LEU A 11 -9.94 1.33 29.40
N ASP A 12 -9.58 0.95 28.18
CA ASP A 12 -10.39 0.07 27.31
C ASP A 12 -9.49 -0.92 26.54
N PRO A 13 -9.05 -2.02 27.19
CA PRO A 13 -8.03 -2.93 26.65
C PRO A 13 -8.54 -3.84 25.54
N THR A 14 -9.86 -3.88 25.34
CA THR A 14 -10.56 -4.72 24.36
C THR A 14 -10.89 -3.99 23.06
N ASN A 15 -10.60 -2.70 22.98
CA ASN A 15 -10.92 -1.89 21.81
C ASN A 15 -9.86 -2.04 20.71
N PRO A 16 -10.17 -2.72 19.60
CA PRO A 16 -9.21 -2.96 18.53
C PRO A 16 -8.76 -1.67 17.84
N ALA A 17 -9.58 -0.61 17.88
CA ALA A 17 -9.21 0.68 17.31
C ALA A 17 -8.09 1.35 18.11
N LEU A 18 -8.17 1.38 19.45
CA LEU A 18 -7.12 1.97 20.29
C LEU A 18 -5.78 1.25 20.14
N VAL A 19 -5.83 -0.09 20.09
CA VAL A 19 -4.62 -0.91 19.88
C VAL A 19 -4.05 -0.66 18.47
N THR A 20 -4.89 -0.53 17.45
CA THR A 20 -4.46 -0.20 16.09
C THR A 20 -3.82 1.18 16.00
N GLU A 21 -4.39 2.18 16.67
CA GLU A 21 -3.81 3.54 16.72
C GLU A 21 -2.46 3.56 17.44
N LEU A 22 -2.26 2.73 18.47
CA LEU A 22 -0.95 2.52 19.06
C LEU A 22 0.04 1.90 18.05
N GLY A 23 -0.39 0.89 17.29
CA GLY A 23 0.41 0.30 16.22
C GLY A 23 0.83 1.31 15.15
N LYS A 24 -0.10 2.15 14.68
CA LYS A 24 0.19 3.26 13.75
C LYS A 24 1.19 4.25 14.33
N ALA A 25 1.07 4.58 15.61
CA ALA A 25 2.03 5.47 16.28
C ALA A 25 3.45 4.87 16.30
N TYR A 26 3.57 3.54 16.43
CA TYR A 26 4.85 2.85 16.27
C TYR A 26 5.35 2.88 14.82
N LEU A 27 4.48 2.70 13.81
CA LEU A 27 4.88 2.85 12.39
C LEU A 27 5.45 4.24 12.10
N VAL A 28 4.76 5.30 12.50
CA VAL A 28 5.24 6.68 12.32
C VAL A 28 6.59 6.90 13.01
N SER A 29 6.76 6.33 14.20
CA SER A 29 8.03 6.35 14.95
C SER A 29 9.15 5.62 14.19
N ALA A 30 8.84 4.50 13.52
CA ALA A 30 9.79 3.76 12.69
C ALA A 30 10.19 4.53 11.43
N SER A 31 9.23 5.02 10.65
CA SER A 31 9.49 5.76 9.41
C SER A 31 10.32 7.01 9.67
N ARG A 32 10.04 7.74 10.75
CA ARG A 32 10.85 8.90 11.16
C ARG A 32 12.29 8.52 11.45
N LYS A 33 12.52 7.38 12.13
CA LYS A 33 13.87 6.91 12.43
C LYS A 33 14.62 6.47 11.18
N GLN A 34 13.96 5.78 10.25
CA GLN A 34 14.54 5.44 8.95
C GLN A 34 14.95 6.70 8.18
N GLN A 35 14.11 7.73 8.17
CA GLN A 35 14.43 9.00 7.53
C GLN A 35 15.64 9.69 8.18
N LEU A 36 15.72 9.69 9.52
CA LEU A 36 16.87 10.24 10.25
C LEU A 36 18.15 9.43 9.95
N ALA A 37 18.05 8.11 9.87
CA ALA A 37 19.18 7.23 9.59
C ALA A 37 19.84 7.51 8.23
N GLN A 38 19.07 7.96 7.24
CA GLN A 38 19.58 8.34 5.91
C GLN A 38 20.52 9.57 5.96
N GLN A 39 20.44 10.38 7.02
CA GLN A 39 21.21 11.63 7.18
C GLN A 39 22.27 11.52 8.28
N ALA A 40 22.35 10.37 8.96
CA ALA A 40 23.18 10.16 10.12
C ALA A 40 24.58 9.65 9.76
N THR A 41 25.51 9.76 10.70
CA THR A 41 26.82 9.07 10.64
C THR A 41 26.63 7.55 10.76
N ASP A 42 27.60 6.73 10.35
CA ASP A 42 27.44 5.26 10.34
C ASP A 42 27.05 4.66 11.70
N GLU A 43 27.61 5.17 12.80
CA GLU A 43 27.29 4.71 14.16
C GLU A 43 25.85 5.08 14.56
N GLU A 44 25.46 6.33 14.32
CA GLU A 44 24.13 6.82 14.64
C GLU A 44 23.06 6.21 13.72
N LYS A 45 23.41 5.96 12.45
CA LYS A 45 22.59 5.24 11.48
C LYS A 45 22.27 3.84 11.96
N GLY A 46 23.27 3.05 12.37
CA GLY A 46 23.05 1.70 12.88
C GLY A 46 22.12 1.66 14.09
N LYS A 47 22.25 2.64 15.00
CA LYS A 47 21.33 2.79 16.14
C LYS A 47 19.91 3.13 15.70
N LEU A 48 19.74 4.10 14.80
CA LEU A 48 18.43 4.53 14.30
C LEU A 48 17.72 3.41 13.53
N GLU A 49 18.45 2.61 12.75
CA GLU A 49 17.92 1.44 12.03
C GLU A 49 17.48 0.33 13.00
N ALA A 50 18.25 0.07 14.05
CA ALA A 50 17.87 -0.89 15.09
C ALA A 50 16.61 -0.43 15.84
N GLU A 51 16.55 0.84 16.22
CA GLU A 51 15.35 1.41 16.85
C GLU A 51 14.15 1.37 15.90
N ALA A 52 14.32 1.70 14.61
CA ALA A 52 13.24 1.61 13.62
C ALA A 52 12.70 0.17 13.52
N SER A 53 13.59 -0.82 13.45
CA SER A 53 13.22 -2.24 13.41
C SER A 53 12.45 -2.67 14.65
N GLN A 54 12.85 -2.19 15.84
CA GLN A 54 12.12 -2.42 17.08
C GLN A 54 10.71 -1.80 17.03
N GLN A 55 10.58 -0.56 16.53
CA GLN A 55 9.28 0.09 16.41
C GLN A 55 8.36 -0.65 15.42
N LEU A 56 8.90 -1.16 14.29
CA LEU A 56 8.11 -1.98 13.35
C LEU A 56 7.62 -3.28 14.00
N THR A 57 8.44 -3.90 14.85
CA THR A 57 8.04 -5.10 15.60
C THR A 57 6.89 -4.79 16.57
N LEU A 58 7.00 -3.69 17.34
CA LEU A 58 5.93 -3.26 18.25
C LEU A 58 4.64 -2.92 17.50
N ALA A 59 4.74 -2.34 16.30
CA ALA A 59 3.58 -2.08 15.46
C ALA A 59 2.85 -3.38 15.08
N GLN A 60 3.59 -4.38 14.61
CA GLN A 60 3.06 -5.70 14.25
C GLN A 60 2.38 -6.40 15.43
N GLU A 61 2.97 -6.35 16.62
CA GLU A 61 2.36 -6.89 17.84
C GLU A 61 1.01 -6.23 18.12
N GLN A 62 0.90 -4.91 17.94
CA GLN A 62 -0.36 -4.22 18.15
C GLN A 62 -1.40 -4.58 17.08
N PHE A 63 -1.02 -4.68 15.80
CA PHE A 63 -1.96 -5.10 14.76
C PHE A 63 -2.44 -6.55 14.96
N SER A 64 -1.52 -7.46 15.30
CA SER A 64 -1.85 -8.83 15.68
C SER A 64 -2.81 -8.88 16.87
N ARG A 65 -2.61 -8.03 17.88
CA ARG A 65 -3.51 -7.89 19.03
C ARG A 65 -4.87 -7.33 18.63
N ALA A 66 -4.93 -6.33 17.76
CA ALA A 66 -6.21 -5.79 17.29
C ALA A 66 -7.01 -6.83 16.49
N ILE A 67 -6.34 -7.64 15.67
CA ILE A 67 -6.95 -8.75 14.92
C ILE A 67 -7.42 -9.86 15.87
N SER A 68 -6.68 -10.17 16.94
CA SER A 68 -7.12 -11.16 17.92
C SER A 68 -8.32 -10.69 18.76
N LEU A 69 -8.43 -9.38 19.02
CA LEU A 69 -9.59 -8.77 19.66
C LEU A 69 -10.82 -8.77 18.75
N LYS A 70 -10.62 -8.51 17.45
CA LYS A 70 -11.68 -8.51 16.43
C LYS A 70 -11.13 -9.00 15.09
N ALA A 71 -11.43 -10.25 14.75
CA ALA A 71 -10.87 -10.92 13.57
C ALA A 71 -11.25 -10.26 12.23
N ASP A 72 -12.43 -9.66 12.14
CA ASP A 72 -12.96 -8.94 10.98
C ASP A 72 -12.63 -7.42 11.02
N TYR A 73 -11.64 -7.00 11.80
CA TYR A 73 -11.24 -5.60 11.89
C TYR A 73 -10.27 -5.21 10.77
N SER A 74 -10.80 -4.86 9.60
CA SER A 74 -10.03 -4.51 8.39
C SER A 74 -8.91 -3.50 8.62
N PRO A 75 -9.09 -2.39 9.40
CA PRO A 75 -8.01 -1.43 9.60
C PRO A 75 -6.72 -2.03 10.18
N ALA A 76 -6.81 -3.05 11.04
CA ALA A 76 -5.62 -3.68 11.59
C ALA A 76 -4.91 -4.58 10.56
N HIS A 77 -5.67 -5.31 9.73
CA HIS A 77 -5.09 -6.12 8.66
C HIS A 77 -4.33 -5.27 7.65
N PHE A 78 -4.90 -4.15 7.20
CA PHE A 78 -4.22 -3.24 6.28
C PHE A 78 -2.95 -2.64 6.88
N GLN A 79 -2.99 -2.21 8.15
CA GLN A 79 -1.81 -1.64 8.79
C GLN A 79 -0.72 -2.68 9.07
N GLU A 80 -1.07 -3.95 9.27
CA GLU A 80 -0.11 -5.05 9.37
C GLU A 80 0.60 -5.29 8.03
N VAL A 81 -0.11 -5.22 6.91
CA VAL A 81 0.47 -5.29 5.56
C VAL A 81 1.47 -4.16 5.35
N VAL A 82 1.10 -2.91 5.67
CA VAL A 82 2.01 -1.76 5.60
C VAL A 82 3.27 -1.98 6.45
N ALA A 83 3.12 -2.56 7.65
CA ALA A 83 4.26 -2.87 8.51
C ALA A 83 5.21 -3.90 7.88
N LEU A 84 4.65 -4.93 7.22
CA LEU A 84 5.43 -5.95 6.51
C LEU A 84 6.15 -5.38 5.30
N GLU A 85 5.51 -4.48 4.54
CA GLU A 85 6.14 -3.78 3.41
C GLU A 85 7.31 -2.90 3.84
N LEU A 86 7.15 -2.14 4.94
CA LEU A 86 8.23 -1.33 5.50
C LEU A 86 9.42 -2.17 6.02
N GLN A 87 9.19 -3.45 6.29
CA GLN A 87 10.23 -4.44 6.63
C GLN A 87 10.79 -5.17 5.40
N GLY A 88 10.28 -4.91 4.19
CA GLY A 88 10.65 -5.64 2.97
C GLY A 88 10.11 -7.07 2.90
N LYS A 89 9.17 -7.45 3.78
CA LYS A 89 8.60 -8.80 3.88
C LYS A 89 7.40 -8.96 2.94
N PHE A 90 7.61 -8.73 1.65
CA PHE A 90 6.54 -8.73 0.65
C PHE A 90 5.81 -10.08 0.54
N THR A 91 6.52 -11.20 0.68
CA THR A 91 5.89 -12.54 0.67
C THR A 91 4.90 -12.71 1.81
N GLU A 92 5.27 -12.30 3.03
CA GLU A 92 4.38 -12.38 4.20
C GLU A 92 3.16 -11.44 4.04
N ALA A 93 3.37 -10.26 3.45
CA ALA A 93 2.30 -9.31 3.15
C ALA A 93 1.28 -9.89 2.16
N ILE A 94 1.75 -10.50 1.07
CA ILE A 94 0.91 -11.17 0.06
C ILE A 94 0.13 -12.32 0.69
N ASP A 95 0.80 -13.19 1.46
CA ASP A 95 0.14 -14.33 2.13
C ASP A 95 -0.97 -13.86 3.08
N LYS A 96 -0.77 -12.74 3.78
CA LYS A 96 -1.77 -12.15 4.66
C LYS A 96 -2.99 -11.68 3.89
N LEU A 97 -2.79 -10.92 2.81
CA LEU A 97 -3.89 -10.41 1.99
C LEU A 97 -4.63 -11.52 1.26
N GLU A 98 -3.94 -12.57 0.81
CA GLU A 98 -4.59 -13.73 0.18
C GLU A 98 -5.52 -14.46 1.16
N ARG A 99 -5.11 -14.61 2.42
CA ARG A 99 -6.00 -15.14 3.48
C ARG A 99 -7.18 -14.21 3.74
N LEU A 100 -6.97 -12.91 3.73
CA LEU A 100 -8.05 -11.94 3.91
C LEU A 100 -9.05 -12.01 2.74
N ARG A 101 -8.55 -12.09 1.50
CA ARG A 101 -9.35 -12.26 0.27
C ARG A 101 -10.23 -13.50 0.32
N GLN A 102 -9.82 -14.60 0.96
CA GLN A 102 -10.67 -15.77 1.14
C GLN A 102 -11.97 -15.47 1.92
N SER A 103 -11.93 -14.50 2.82
CA SER A 103 -13.10 -14.08 3.60
C SER A 103 -13.90 -12.95 2.95
N ILE A 104 -13.23 -12.08 2.19
CA ILE A 104 -13.82 -10.91 1.52
C ILE A 104 -13.35 -10.83 0.05
N PRO A 105 -13.82 -11.74 -0.83
CA PRO A 105 -13.22 -11.97 -2.16
C PRO A 105 -13.38 -10.84 -3.18
N GLN A 106 -14.26 -9.87 -2.91
CA GLN A 106 -14.54 -8.73 -3.79
C GLN A 106 -14.28 -7.39 -3.11
N ASP A 107 -13.58 -7.40 -1.98
CA ASP A 107 -13.18 -6.16 -1.31
C ASP A 107 -12.13 -5.44 -2.18
N ILE A 108 -12.48 -4.22 -2.61
CA ILE A 108 -11.69 -3.44 -3.56
C ILE A 108 -10.34 -3.05 -2.96
N ASP A 109 -10.29 -2.72 -1.68
CA ASP A 109 -9.06 -2.33 -1.00
C ASP A 109 -8.11 -3.54 -0.93
N VAL A 110 -8.60 -4.73 -0.57
CA VAL A 110 -7.78 -5.96 -0.58
C VAL A 110 -7.25 -6.30 -1.96
N LEU A 111 -8.10 -6.21 -3.00
CA LEU A 111 -7.67 -6.45 -4.38
C LEU A 111 -6.62 -5.43 -4.82
N TYR A 112 -6.79 -4.16 -4.45
CA TYR A 112 -5.86 -3.10 -4.82
C TYR A 112 -4.49 -3.29 -4.19
N GLU A 113 -4.45 -3.66 -2.91
CA GLU A 113 -3.20 -3.95 -2.20
C GLU A 113 -2.50 -5.19 -2.77
N LEU A 114 -3.24 -6.27 -3.08
CA LEU A 114 -2.67 -7.44 -3.75
C LEU A 114 -2.07 -7.09 -5.12
N GLY A 115 -2.78 -6.28 -5.91
CA GLY A 115 -2.30 -5.81 -7.21
C GLY A 115 -1.05 -4.93 -7.09
N SER A 116 -1.01 -4.05 -6.10
CA SER A 116 0.12 -3.15 -5.83
C SER A 116 1.36 -3.91 -5.38
N LEU A 117 1.20 -4.86 -4.45
CA LEU A 117 2.29 -5.75 -4.02
C LEU A 117 2.80 -6.63 -5.16
N ALA A 118 1.90 -7.19 -5.97
CA ALA A 118 2.27 -7.97 -7.15
C ALA A 118 3.07 -7.13 -8.15
N TYR A 119 2.66 -5.87 -8.39
CA TYR A 119 3.40 -4.93 -9.23
C TYR A 119 4.80 -4.64 -8.67
N ASN A 120 4.89 -4.32 -7.38
CA ASN A 120 6.15 -4.00 -6.69
C ASN A 120 7.13 -5.18 -6.67
N THR A 121 6.60 -6.41 -6.65
CA THR A 121 7.38 -7.65 -6.72
C THR A 121 7.60 -8.16 -8.15
N SER A 122 7.22 -7.36 -9.17
CA SER A 122 7.31 -7.69 -10.60
C SER A 122 6.48 -8.89 -11.07
N ASP A 123 5.52 -9.35 -10.27
CA ASP A 123 4.50 -10.33 -10.68
C ASP A 123 3.37 -9.61 -11.44
N TYR A 124 3.70 -9.12 -12.64
CA TYR A 124 2.78 -8.30 -13.44
C TYR A 124 1.52 -9.05 -13.88
N ASN A 125 1.54 -10.38 -13.92
CA ASN A 125 0.36 -11.17 -14.25
C ASN A 125 -0.66 -11.15 -13.11
N LYS A 126 -0.23 -11.31 -11.86
CA LYS A 126 -1.13 -11.16 -10.71
C LYS A 126 -1.58 -9.73 -10.51
N ALA A 127 -0.71 -8.76 -10.78
CA ALA A 127 -1.08 -7.36 -10.75
C ALA A 127 -2.21 -7.06 -11.75
N GLU A 128 -2.10 -7.56 -12.99
CA GLU A 128 -3.15 -7.46 -14.00
C GLU A 128 -4.45 -8.11 -13.52
N GLU A 129 -4.41 -9.35 -13.02
CA GLU A 129 -5.61 -10.06 -12.54
C GLU A 129 -6.35 -9.24 -11.48
N ALA A 130 -5.62 -8.70 -10.51
CA ALA A 130 -6.18 -7.90 -9.42
C ALA A 130 -6.81 -6.60 -9.95
N PHE A 131 -6.10 -5.81 -10.75
CA PHE A 131 -6.61 -4.53 -11.23
C PHE A 131 -7.74 -4.70 -12.27
N VAL A 132 -7.69 -5.71 -13.13
CA VAL A 132 -8.80 -6.07 -14.04
C VAL A 132 -10.04 -6.47 -13.26
N THR A 133 -9.88 -7.20 -12.15
CA THR A 133 -11.02 -7.53 -11.28
C THR A 133 -11.64 -6.27 -10.69
N ILE A 134 -10.83 -5.30 -10.25
CA ILE A 134 -11.33 -4.02 -9.73
C ILE A 134 -12.05 -3.22 -10.81
N THR A 135 -11.50 -3.08 -12.02
CA THR A 135 -12.16 -2.32 -13.10
C THR A 135 -13.43 -2.99 -13.60
N ALA A 136 -13.56 -4.31 -13.46
CA ALA A 136 -14.81 -5.03 -13.72
C ALA A 136 -15.87 -4.78 -12.63
N LEU A 137 -15.47 -4.73 -11.35
CA LEU A 137 -16.37 -4.47 -10.22
C LEU A 137 -16.78 -2.99 -10.11
N VAL A 138 -15.83 -2.09 -10.38
CA VAL A 138 -15.95 -0.64 -10.24
C VAL A 138 -15.37 0.03 -11.50
N PRO A 139 -16.14 0.12 -12.60
CA PRO A 139 -15.65 0.64 -13.90
C PRO A 139 -15.22 2.11 -13.92
N ASN A 140 -15.46 2.85 -12.82
CA ASN A 140 -15.04 4.24 -12.64
C ASN A 140 -13.92 4.38 -11.59
N HIS A 141 -13.26 3.29 -11.20
CA HIS A 141 -12.15 3.33 -10.26
C HIS A 141 -10.87 3.83 -10.95
N SER A 142 -10.71 5.16 -11.02
CA SER A 142 -9.61 5.81 -11.75
C SER A 142 -8.23 5.29 -11.35
N ASN A 143 -7.98 5.01 -10.07
CA ASN A 143 -6.68 4.51 -9.62
C ASN A 143 -6.39 3.10 -10.12
N ALA A 144 -7.42 2.26 -10.34
CA ALA A 144 -7.22 0.91 -10.84
C ALA A 144 -6.91 0.93 -12.35
N HIS A 145 -7.59 1.80 -13.11
CA HIS A 145 -7.23 2.07 -14.50
C HIS A 145 -5.79 2.59 -14.62
N PHE A 146 -5.40 3.54 -13.77
CA PHE A 146 -4.02 4.02 -13.76
C PHE A 146 -3.02 2.89 -13.46
N SER A 147 -3.22 2.13 -12.39
CA SER A 147 -2.34 1.00 -12.02
C SER A 147 -2.30 -0.09 -13.09
N LEU A 148 -3.43 -0.40 -13.72
CA LEU A 148 -3.50 -1.35 -14.83
C LEU A 148 -2.70 -0.85 -16.05
N SER A 149 -2.71 0.46 -16.32
CA SER A 149 -1.86 1.04 -17.36
C SER A 149 -0.37 0.88 -17.07
N LEU A 150 0.05 0.97 -15.80
CA LEU A 150 1.43 0.74 -15.38
C LEU A 150 1.83 -0.71 -15.59
N VAL A 151 0.94 -1.64 -15.24
CA VAL A 151 1.13 -3.08 -15.48
C VAL A 151 1.32 -3.34 -16.97
N TYR A 152 0.44 -2.80 -17.83
CA TYR A 152 0.56 -2.98 -19.27
C TYR A 152 1.84 -2.40 -19.85
N GLN A 153 2.31 -1.25 -19.35
CA GLN A 153 3.62 -0.71 -19.74
C GLN A 153 4.76 -1.67 -19.39
N LYS A 154 4.78 -2.23 -18.17
CA LYS A 154 5.82 -3.20 -17.75
C LYS A 154 5.77 -4.50 -18.56
N LYS A 155 4.60 -4.87 -19.08
CA LYS A 155 4.42 -6.01 -19.99
C LYS A 155 4.70 -5.69 -21.47
N GLY A 156 4.97 -4.42 -21.82
CA GLY A 156 5.17 -3.97 -23.19
C GLY A 156 3.88 -3.90 -24.02
N GLU A 157 2.72 -3.92 -23.37
CA GLU A 157 1.39 -3.88 -23.99
C GLU A 157 0.91 -2.42 -24.13
N THR A 158 1.66 -1.61 -24.88
CA THR A 158 1.48 -0.15 -24.97
C THR A 158 0.07 0.28 -25.37
N ASP A 159 -0.57 -0.40 -26.33
CA ASP A 159 -1.93 -0.05 -26.78
C ASP A 159 -2.97 -0.20 -25.66
N LYS A 160 -2.81 -1.22 -24.82
CA LYS A 160 -3.69 -1.40 -23.65
C LYS A 160 -3.41 -0.34 -22.60
N ALA A 161 -2.14 -0.02 -22.34
CA ALA A 161 -1.78 1.05 -21.42
C ALA A 161 -2.40 2.40 -21.82
N ILE A 162 -2.34 2.73 -23.11
CA ILE A 162 -2.99 3.92 -23.69
C ILE A 162 -4.50 3.91 -23.42
N THR A 163 -5.17 2.78 -23.68
CA THR A 163 -6.61 2.63 -23.46
C THR A 163 -6.99 2.90 -22.00
N GLU A 164 -6.23 2.35 -21.05
CA GLU A 164 -6.48 2.55 -19.62
C GLU A 164 -6.22 4.01 -19.19
N LEU A 165 -5.18 4.67 -19.72
CA LEU A 165 -4.91 6.09 -19.44
C LEU A 165 -5.97 7.02 -20.03
N GLU A 166 -6.50 6.71 -21.21
CA GLU A 166 -7.64 7.43 -21.78
C GLU A 166 -8.85 7.34 -20.86
N LYS A 167 -9.10 6.17 -20.26
CA LYS A 167 -10.14 6.01 -19.24
C LYS A 167 -9.89 6.87 -18.00
N VAL A 168 -8.64 6.98 -17.55
CA VAL A 168 -8.27 7.87 -16.45
C VAL A 168 -8.59 9.33 -16.79
N LEU A 169 -8.33 9.79 -18.02
CA LEU A 169 -8.66 11.16 -18.44
C LEU A 169 -10.17 11.38 -18.64
N GLU A 170 -10.93 10.36 -19.05
CA GLU A 170 -12.39 10.45 -19.05
C GLU A 170 -12.96 10.70 -17.64
N LEU A 171 -12.39 10.02 -16.65
CA LEU A 171 -12.79 10.13 -15.24
C LEU A 171 -12.25 11.41 -14.60
N ASN A 172 -11.03 11.81 -14.96
CA ASN A 172 -10.29 12.94 -14.41
C ASN A 172 -9.67 13.81 -15.52
N PRO A 173 -10.47 14.67 -16.21
CA PRO A 173 -10.04 15.40 -17.41
C PRO A 173 -8.91 16.42 -17.21
N GLY A 174 -8.57 16.76 -15.96
CA GLY A 174 -7.53 17.71 -15.60
C GLY A 174 -6.22 17.07 -15.11
N ASN A 175 -6.07 15.75 -15.25
CA ASN A 175 -4.87 15.06 -14.76
C ASN A 175 -3.69 15.29 -15.73
N GLU A 176 -2.90 16.33 -15.46
CA GLU A 176 -1.72 16.71 -16.27
C GLU A 176 -0.67 15.59 -16.32
N GLN A 177 -0.49 14.84 -15.23
CA GLN A 177 0.45 13.73 -15.16
C GLN A 177 0.07 12.63 -16.15
N VAL A 178 -1.21 12.25 -16.18
CA VAL A 178 -1.73 11.22 -17.09
C VAL A 178 -1.69 11.71 -18.53
N THR A 179 -1.99 12.99 -18.76
CA THR A 179 -1.89 13.60 -20.10
C THR A 179 -0.47 13.50 -20.65
N LYS A 180 0.54 13.89 -19.85
CA LYS A 180 1.95 13.78 -20.24
C LYS A 180 2.33 12.32 -20.54
N LEU A 181 1.96 11.39 -19.66
CA LEU A 181 2.27 9.98 -19.83
C LEU A 181 1.64 9.40 -21.11
N LEU A 182 0.40 9.75 -21.39
CA LEU A 182 -0.31 9.33 -22.60
C LEU A 182 0.39 9.86 -23.87
N ASP A 183 0.79 11.13 -23.86
CA ASP A 183 1.52 11.75 -24.97
C ASP A 183 2.90 11.09 -25.19
N ASP A 184 3.61 10.80 -24.11
CA ASP A 184 4.92 10.13 -24.17
C ASP A 184 4.79 8.71 -24.73
N LEU A 185 3.80 7.92 -24.29
CA LEU A 185 3.53 6.59 -24.84
C LEU A 185 3.13 6.64 -26.32
N LYS A 186 2.27 7.59 -26.72
CA LYS A 186 1.88 7.79 -28.13
C LYS A 186 3.05 8.23 -29.02
N ALA A 187 4.00 8.97 -28.45
CA ALA A 187 5.23 9.38 -29.12
C ALA A 187 6.32 8.27 -29.14
N GLY A 188 6.06 7.12 -28.52
CA GLY A 188 7.03 6.03 -28.41
C GLY A 188 8.18 6.32 -27.43
N LYS A 189 8.00 7.28 -26.52
CA LYS A 189 8.95 7.57 -25.45
C LYS A 189 8.65 6.67 -24.25
N THR A 190 9.69 6.05 -23.71
CA THR A 190 9.61 5.21 -22.52
C THR A 190 10.18 5.97 -21.32
N GLU A 191 9.48 6.98 -20.83
CA GLU A 191 9.76 7.50 -19.47
C GLU A 191 8.90 6.72 -18.48
N GLU A 192 9.51 6.19 -17.41
CA GLU A 192 8.76 5.46 -16.38
C GLU A 192 7.85 6.43 -15.61
N PRO A 193 6.53 6.22 -15.60
CA PRO A 193 5.65 6.97 -14.73
C PRO A 193 5.86 6.59 -13.27
N THR A 194 6.10 7.58 -12.43
CA THR A 194 6.01 7.45 -10.97
C THR A 194 4.53 7.37 -10.57
N ALA A 195 4.17 6.42 -9.70
CA ALA A 195 2.81 6.34 -9.14
C ALA A 195 2.42 7.69 -8.48
N PRO A 196 1.15 8.12 -8.58
CA PRO A 196 0.69 9.32 -7.90
C PRO A 196 0.89 9.16 -6.38
N GLU A 197 1.49 10.18 -5.76
CA GLU A 197 1.63 10.23 -4.30
C GLU A 197 0.24 10.36 -3.66
N THR A 198 -0.20 9.25 -3.05
CA THR A 198 -1.39 9.10 -2.18
C THR A 198 -2.77 9.37 -2.79
N PRO A 199 -3.82 8.71 -2.27
CA PRO A 199 -5.18 8.86 -2.77
C PRO A 199 -5.68 10.28 -2.45
N GLN A 200 -6.09 11.03 -3.48
CA GLN A 200 -7.00 12.15 -3.26
C GLN A 200 -8.44 11.60 -3.12
N PRO A 201 -9.23 12.13 -2.17
CA PRO A 201 -10.57 11.65 -1.83
C PRO A 201 -11.59 11.84 -2.95
#